data_AF-A0A9W8TI12-F1
#
_entry.id   AF-A0A9W8TI12-F1
#
_cell.length_a   1.000
_cell.length_b   1.000
_cell.length_c   1.000
_cell.angle_alpha   90.00
_cell.angle_beta   90.00
_cell.angle_gamma   90.00
#
_symmetry.space_group_name_H-M   'P 1'
#
loop_
_entity.id
_entity.type
_entity.pdbx_description
1 polymer ?
#
loop_
_entity_poly.entity_id
_entity_poly.type
_entity_poly.pdbx_seq_one_letter_code
_entity_poly.pdbx_strand_id
1 'polypeptide(L)'
;MAPKIAIVFYSMYGHIAKLAQAEKEGIEKAGGSVDLFQIPETLSADVLAKMHAPAQSADIPLLEDPAVLQEYDAFLLRHPHEIR
;
A
#
# COMPACT_ATOMS: atom_id res chain seq x y z
N MET A 1 18.71 -14.30 -9.42
CA MET A 1 18.09 -12.96 -9.42
C MET A 1 17.16 -12.92 -8.22
N ALA A 2 17.26 -11.91 -7.35
CA ALA A 2 16.32 -11.77 -6.24
C ALA A 2 14.96 -11.31 -6.82
N PRO A 3 13.83 -11.88 -6.42
CA PRO A 3 12.52 -11.48 -6.93
C PRO A 3 12.22 -10.04 -6.51
N LYS A 4 11.74 -9.23 -7.45
CA LYS A 4 11.19 -7.89 -7.19
C LYS A 4 9.70 -8.01 -6.92
N ILE A 5 9.28 -7.52 -5.75
CA ILE A 5 7.90 -7.62 -5.28
C ILE A 5 7.35 -6.22 -5.06
N ALA A 6 6.14 -5.94 -5.56
CA ALA A 6 5.42 -4.71 -5.25
C ALA A 6 4.34 -4.99 -4.20
N ILE A 7 4.35 -4.26 -3.08
CA ILE A 7 3.23 -4.25 -2.15
C ILE A 7 2.37 -3.03 -2.47
N VAL A 8 1.17 -3.28 -3.00
CA VAL A 8 0.19 -2.23 -3.30
C VAL A 8 -0.88 -2.27 -2.23
N PHE A 9 -1.07 -1.17 -1.51
CA PHE A 9 -2.02 -1.13 -0.42
C PHE A 9 -2.87 0.13 -0.37
N TYR A 10 -4.08 -0.04 0.15
CA TYR A 10 -4.95 1.06 0.55
C TYR A 10 -5.14 1.01 2.06
N SER A 11 -5.06 2.16 2.73
CA SER A 11 -5.18 2.24 4.18
C SER A 11 -5.81 3.57 4.59
N MET A 12 -7.00 3.52 5.17
CA MET A 12 -7.70 4.70 5.65
C MET A 12 -7.33 5.03 7.11
N TYR A 13 -7.17 4.02 7.96
CA TYR A 13 -6.87 4.19 9.41
C TYR A 13 -5.46 3.73 9.81
N GLY A 14 -4.57 3.48 8.84
CA GLY A 14 -3.19 3.09 9.11
C GLY A 14 -2.95 1.61 9.44
N HIS A 15 -3.98 0.81 9.73
CA HIS A 15 -3.83 -0.62 10.04
C HIS A 15 -3.16 -1.40 8.90
N ILE A 16 -3.61 -1.14 7.67
CA ILE A 16 -3.07 -1.83 6.49
C ILE A 16 -1.66 -1.31 6.17
N ALA A 17 -1.38 -0.02 6.38
CA ALA A 17 -0.03 0.51 6.22
C ALA A 17 0.98 -0.18 7.17
N LYS A 18 0.60 -0.41 8.43
CA LYS A 18 1.43 -1.14 9.39
C LYS A 18 1.65 -2.60 8.97
N LEU A 19 0.62 -3.25 8.43
CA LEU A 19 0.73 -4.61 7.90
C LEU A 19 1.66 -4.68 6.68
N ALA A 20 1.52 -3.74 5.74
CA ALA A 20 2.36 -3.62 4.55
C ALA A 20 3.85 -3.42 4.92
N GLN A 21 4.13 -2.62 5.95
CA GLN A 21 5.49 -2.43 6.46
C GLN A 21 6.07 -3.73 7.04
N ALA A 22 5.29 -4.48 7.82
CA ALA A 22 5.72 -5.77 8.37
C ALA A 22 5.99 -6.82 7.26
N GLU A 23 5.18 -6.80 6.19
CA GLU A 23 5.39 -7.66 5.03
C GLU A 23 6.65 -7.31 4.26
N LYS A 24 6.90 -6.01 4.07
CA LYS A 24 8.16 -5.51 3.50
C LYS A 24 9.37 -6.06 4.26
N GLU A 25 9.38 -5.90 5.59
CA GLU A 25 10.47 -6.43 6.42
C GLU A 25 10.63 -7.96 6.30
N GLY A 26 9.52 -8.69 6.17
CA GLY A 26 9.53 -10.14 5.97
C GLY A 26 10.17 -10.55 4.65
N ILE A 27 9.84 -9.84 3.56
CA ILE A 27 10.38 -10.09 2.22
C ILE A 27 11.87 -9.74 2.15
N GLU A 28 12.27 -8.61 2.72
CA GLU A 28 13.68 -8.19 2.77
C GLU A 28 14.52 -9.22 3.56
N LYS A 29 14.01 -9.73 4.69
CA LYS A 29 14.66 -10.80 5.46
C LYS A 29 14.79 -12.12 4.68
N ALA A 30 13.84 -12.41 3.79
CA ALA A 30 13.89 -13.58 2.92
C ALA A 30 14.83 -13.39 1.70
N GLY A 31 15.43 -12.21 1.53
CA GLY A 31 16.35 -11.88 0.44
C GLY A 31 15.68 -11.39 -0.84
N GLY A 32 14.40 -11.00 -0.79
CA GLY A 32 13.69 -10.35 -1.89
C GLY A 32 13.86 -8.83 -1.88
N SER A 33 13.62 -8.19 -3.04
CA SER A 33 13.53 -6.73 -3.12
C SER A 33 12.07 -6.31 -3.15
N VAL A 34 11.69 -5.29 -2.36
CA VAL A 34 10.30 -4.90 -2.22
C VAL A 34 10.10 -3.39 -2.19
N ASP A 35 9.13 -2.93 -2.98
CA ASP A 35 8.68 -1.55 -3.01
C ASP A 35 7.24 -1.44 -2.50
N LEU A 36 6.95 -0.35 -1.78
CA LEU A 36 5.62 -0.05 -1.24
C LEU A 36 4.95 1.01 -2.10
N PHE A 37 3.71 0.76 -2.47
CA PHE A 37 2.87 1.67 -3.21
C PHE A 37 1.52 1.86 -2.51
N GLN A 38 1.10 3.10 -2.39
CA GLN A 38 -0.19 3.46 -1.81
C GLN A 38 -1.21 3.76 -2.91
N ILE A 39 -2.43 3.26 -2.76
CA ILE A 39 -3.54 3.62 -3.66
C ILE A 39 -4.09 4.99 -3.25
N PRO A 40 -4.28 5.93 -4.21
CA PRO A 40 -4.82 7.26 -3.92
C PRO A 40 -6.22 7.19 -3.28
N GLU A 41 -6.46 8.06 -2.31
CA GLU A 41 -7.77 8.18 -1.67
C GLU A 41 -8.80 8.72 -2.67
N THR A 42 -9.96 8.07 -2.71
CA THR A 42 -11.06 8.46 -3.61
C THR A 42 -12.15 9.25 -2.89
N LEU A 43 -12.20 9.17 -1.55
CA LEU A 43 -13.12 9.94 -0.74
C LEU A 43 -12.73 11.43 -0.68
N SER A 44 -13.74 12.29 -0.79
CA SER A 44 -13.56 13.73 -0.63
C SER A 44 -13.10 14.09 0.79
N ALA A 45 -12.35 15.18 0.92
CA ALA A 45 -11.86 15.68 2.20
C ALA A 45 -12.97 15.90 3.25
N ASP A 46 -14.18 16.32 2.83
CA ASP A 46 -15.33 16.49 3.73
C ASP A 46 -15.78 15.16 4.36
N VAL A 47 -15.79 14.09 3.58
CA VAL A 47 -16.15 12.74 4.05
C VAL A 47 -15.06 12.20 4.98
N LEU A 48 -13.79 12.36 4.61
CA LEU A 48 -12.66 11.95 5.45
C LEU A 48 -12.67 12.67 6.81
N ALA A 49 -12.96 13.98 6.81
CA ALA A 49 -13.07 14.77 8.02
C ALA A 49 -14.20 14.26 8.94
N LYS A 50 -15.37 13.97 8.37
CA LYS A 50 -16.50 13.37 9.11
C LYS A 50 -16.19 11.99 9.67
N MET A 51 -15.35 11.22 8.98
CA MET A 51 -14.93 9.89 9.41
C MET A 51 -13.76 9.90 10.39
N HIS A 52 -13.24 11.09 10.74
CA HIS A 52 -12.03 11.27 11.56
C HIS A 52 -10.85 10.42 11.04
N ALA A 53 -10.78 10.24 9.73
CA ALA A 53 -9.74 9.44 9.12
C ALA A 53 -8.43 10.24 9.07
N PRO A 54 -7.29 9.64 9.47
CA PRO A 54 -5.99 10.25 9.28
C PRO A 54 -5.69 10.42 7.78
N ALA A 55 -4.86 11.43 7.46
CA ALA A 55 -4.38 11.61 6.09
C ALA A 55 -3.50 10.43 5.64
N GLN A 56 -3.43 10.22 4.33
CA GLN A 56 -2.52 9.24 3.73
C GLN A 56 -1.06 9.54 4.08
N SER A 57 -0.23 8.50 4.15
CA SER A 57 1.18 8.64 4.48
C SER A 57 1.93 9.35 3.35
N ALA A 58 2.54 10.49 3.63
CA ALA A 58 3.30 11.27 2.65
C ALA A 58 4.63 10.58 2.24
N ASP A 59 5.09 9.61 3.02
CA ASP A 59 6.38 8.94 2.84
C ASP A 59 6.33 7.81 1.79
N ILE A 60 5.14 7.36 1.38
CA ILE A 60 4.96 6.22 0.47
C ILE A 60 4.42 6.73 -0.88
N PRO A 61 5.03 6.35 -2.01
CA PRO A 61 4.60 6.81 -3.31
C PRO A 61 3.19 6.32 -3.66
N LEU A 62 2.39 7.20 -4.26
CA LEU A 62 1.08 6.85 -4.79
C LEU A 62 1.23 6.09 -6.11
N LEU A 63 0.45 5.00 -6.27
CA LEU A 63 0.35 4.28 -7.52
C LEU A 63 -0.64 4.98 -8.45
N GLU A 64 -0.14 5.91 -9.26
CA GLU A 64 -0.96 6.62 -10.25
C GLU A 64 -1.09 5.84 -11.57
N ASP A 65 0.00 5.19 -12.00
CA ASP A 65 0.04 4.40 -13.23
C ASP A 65 0.24 2.90 -12.93
N PRO A 66 -0.73 2.03 -13.28
CA PRO A 66 -0.59 0.59 -13.09
C PRO A 66 0.52 -0.04 -13.96
N ALA A 67 1.00 0.64 -15.01
CA ALA A 67 2.10 0.14 -15.84
C ALA A 67 3.39 -0.10 -15.05
N VAL A 68 3.61 0.63 -13.95
CA VAL A 68 4.76 0.45 -13.05
C VAL A 68 4.83 -0.98 -12.49
N LEU A 69 3.68 -1.64 -12.31
CA LEU A 69 3.63 -3.01 -11.80
C LEU A 69 4.20 -4.05 -12.77
N GLN A 70 4.37 -3.70 -14.06
CA GLN A 70 4.95 -4.60 -15.06
C GLN A 70 6.45 -4.88 -14.83
N GLU A 71 7.13 -4.02 -14.06
CA GLU A 71 8.55 -4.18 -13.72
C GLU A 71 8.80 -5.19 -12.58
N TYR A 72 7.74 -5.72 -11.99
CA TYR A 72 7.79 -6.60 -10.81
C TYR A 72 7.43 -8.05 -11.15
N ASP A 73 8.05 -9.00 -10.45
CA ASP A 73 7.83 -10.44 -10.63
C ASP A 73 6.57 -10.92 -9.89
N ALA A 74 6.20 -10.23 -8.81
CA ALA A 74 5.01 -10.53 -8.02
C ALA A 74 4.48 -9.27 -7.33
N PHE A 75 3.20 -9.31 -6.93
CA PHE A 75 2.56 -8.24 -6.19
C PHE A 75 1.70 -8.76 -5.04
N LEU A 76 1.66 -8.01 -3.94
CA LEU A 76 0.78 -8.22 -2.80
C LEU A 76 -0.24 -7.08 -2.74
N LEU A 77 -1.52 -7.44 -2.76
CA LEU A 77 -2.62 -6.48 -2.67
C LEU A 77 -3.16 -6.48 -1.25
N ARG A 78 -3.12 -5.32 -0.58
CA ARG A 78 -3.66 -5.15 0.75
C ARG A 78 -4.78 -4.12 0.76
N HIS A 79 -5.97 -4.59 1.13
CA HIS A 79 -7.16 -3.77 1.22
C HIS A 79 -7.84 -4.04 2.58
N PRO A 80 -8.33 -3.00 3.28
CA PRO A 80 -9.16 -3.20 4.45
C PRO A 80 -10.44 -3.96 4.06
N HIS A 81 -10.93 -4.80 4.97
CA HIS A 81 -12.21 -5.44 4.74
C HIS A 81 -13.35 -4.43 4.90
N GLU A 82 -14.17 -4.23 3.87
CA GLU A 82 -15.40 -3.45 3.94
C GLU A 82 -16.57 -4.42 4.19
N ILE A 83 -17.14 -4.42 5.41
CA ILE A 83 -18.43 -5.09 5.66
C ILE A 83 -19.50 -4.10 5.21
N ARG A 84 -20.14 -4.37 4.06
CA ARG A 84 -21.38 -3.71 3.66
C ARG A 84 -22.59 -4.45 4.21
#